data_AF-A0A7X8AQU6-F1
#
_entry.id   AF-A0A7X8AQU6-F1
#
_cell.length_a   1.000
_cell.length_b   1.000
_cell.length_c   1.000
_cell.angle_alpha   90.00
_cell.angle_beta   90.00
_cell.angle_gamma   90.00
#
_symmetry.space_group_name_H-M   'P 1'
#
loop_
_entity.id
_entity.type
_entity.pdbx_description
1 polymer ?
#
loop_
_entity_poly.entity_id
_entity_poly.type
_entity_poly.pdbx_seq_one_letter_code
_entity_poly.pdbx_strand_id
1 'polypeptide(L)' 'MKNLMILNDAALKKTLAKMHPYDIATKMKDASGDTQMRLIRLMALNKTVEVFLELP' A
#
# COMPACT_ATOMS: atom_id res chain seq x y z
N MET A 1 -3.23 14.18 5.63
CA MET A 1 -2.05 13.40 5.18
C MET A 1 -2.11 13.26 3.67
N LYS A 2 -1.03 13.62 2.95
CA LYS A 2 -0.97 13.71 1.47
C LYS A 2 -1.56 12.46 0.80
N ASN A 3 -2.42 12.66 -0.23
CA ASN A 3 -2.95 11.59 -1.07
C ASN A 3 -1.78 10.75 -1.59
N LEU A 4 -1.62 9.53 -1.05
CA LEU A 4 -0.57 8.58 -1.44
C LEU A 4 -0.54 8.34 -2.95
N MET A 5 -1.70 8.51 -3.60
CA MET A 5 -1.87 8.31 -5.03
C MET A 5 -1.24 9.40 -5.89
N ILE A 6 -0.91 10.56 -5.32
CA ILE A 6 -0.20 11.65 -6.02
C ILE A 6 1.32 11.40 -6.02
N LEU A 7 1.83 10.51 -5.16
CA LEU A 7 3.24 10.19 -5.14
C LEU A 7 3.64 9.41 -6.39
N ASN A 8 4.85 9.69 -6.91
CA ASN A 8 5.47 8.82 -7.89
C ASN A 8 5.89 7.48 -7.26
N ASP A 9 6.21 6.49 -8.07
CA ASP A 9 6.48 5.13 -7.60
C ASP A 9 7.67 5.02 -6.63
N ALA A 10 8.72 5.82 -6.83
CA ALA A 10 9.89 5.82 -5.95
C ALA A 10 9.56 6.38 -4.55
N ALA A 11 8.80 7.47 -4.48
CA ALA A 11 8.33 8.05 -3.23
C ALA A 11 7.31 7.14 -2.56
N LEU A 12 6.36 6.60 -3.34
CA LEU A 12 5.33 5.69 -2.86
C LEU A 12 5.94 4.43 -2.25
N LYS A 13 6.92 3.81 -2.91
CA LYS A 13 7.67 2.65 -2.38
C LYS A 13 8.33 2.95 -1.03
N LYS A 14 9.00 4.10 -0.90
CA LYS A 14 9.63 4.53 0.37
C LYS A 14 8.59 4.76 1.47
N THR A 15 7.43 5.32 1.11
CA THR A 15 6.35 5.56 2.07
C THR A 15 5.71 4.25 2.52
N LEU A 16 5.41 3.33 1.60
CA LEU A 16 4.85 2.01 1.92
C LEU A 16 5.78 1.20 2.82
N ALA A 17 7.10 1.26 2.59
CA ALA A 17 8.07 0.58 3.45
C ALA A 17 7.98 1.02 4.92
N LYS A 18 7.66 2.30 5.19
CA LYS A 18 7.59 2.88 6.53
C LYS A 18 6.20 2.85 7.16
N MET A 19 5.17 2.60 6.37
CA MET A 19 3.77 2.60 6.82
C MET A 19 3.42 1.30 7.53
N HIS A 20 2.54 1.33 8.53
CA HIS A 20 2.09 0.11 9.19
C HIS A 20 1.22 -0.73 8.23
N PRO A 21 1.33 -2.07 8.22
CA PRO A 21 0.51 -2.93 7.34
C PRO A 21 -0.99 -2.67 7.43
N TYR A 22 -1.53 -2.53 8.63
CA TYR A 22 -2.94 -2.17 8.88
C TYR A 22 -3.38 -0.87 8.17
N ASP A 23 -2.54 0.18 8.19
CA ASP A 23 -2.87 1.45 7.55
C ASP A 23 -2.93 1.31 6.02
N ILE A 24 -2.06 0.45 5.46
CA ILE A 24 -2.05 0.15 4.04
C ILE A 24 -3.30 -0.65 3.68
N ALA A 25 -3.65 -1.67 4.47
CA ALA A 25 -4.84 -2.50 4.27
C ALA A 25 -6.12 -1.64 4.26
N THR A 26 -6.26 -0.74 5.24
CA THR A 26 -7.37 0.22 5.31
C THR A 26 -7.49 1.06 4.05
N LYS A 27 -6.35 1.52 3.50
CA LYS A 27 -6.34 2.31 2.26
C LYS A 27 -6.59 1.49 1.00
N MET A 28 -6.17 0.22 0.98
CA MET A 28 -6.43 -0.70 -0.11
C MET A 28 -7.92 -1.03 -0.19
N LYS A 29 -8.61 -1.18 0.94
CA LYS A 29 -10.03 -1.51 1.02
C LYS A 29 -10.91 -0.56 0.19
N ASP A 30 -10.62 0.74 0.25
CA ASP A 30 -11.40 1.78 -0.43
C ASP A 30 -10.80 2.20 -1.80
N ALA A 31 -9.71 1.56 -2.23
CA ALA A 31 -9.02 1.91 -3.47
C ALA A 31 -9.54 1.14 -4.69
N SER A 32 -9.39 1.73 -5.88
CA SER A 32 -9.68 1.04 -7.15
C SER A 32 -8.74 -0.16 -7.37
N GLY A 33 -9.16 -1.13 -8.18
CA GLY A 33 -8.34 -2.30 -8.52
C GLY A 33 -6.96 -1.93 -9.06
N ASP A 34 -6.88 -0.95 -9.96
CA ASP A 34 -5.60 -0.44 -10.48
C ASP A 34 -4.68 0.10 -9.38
N THR A 35 -5.28 0.80 -8.42
CA THR A 35 -4.55 1.38 -7.30
C THR A 35 -4.06 0.29 -6.35
N GLN A 36 -4.91 -0.69 -6.01
CA GLN A 36 -4.51 -1.86 -5.23
C GLN A 36 -3.35 -2.59 -5.89
N MET A 37 -3.44 -2.85 -7.20
CA MET A 37 -2.37 -3.50 -7.97
C MET A 37 -1.07 -2.70 -7.97
N ARG A 38 -1.16 -1.37 -8.09
CA ARG A 38 0.01 -0.48 -7.99
C ARG A 38 0.68 -0.57 -6.62
N LEU A 39 -0.10 -0.56 -5.53
CA LEU A 39 0.43 -0.70 -4.16
C LEU A 39 1.12 -2.06 -3.98
N ILE A 40 0.48 -3.15 -4.41
CA ILE A 40 1.02 -4.51 -4.33
C ILE A 40 2.36 -4.62 -5.06
N ARG A 41 2.47 -4.06 -6.28
CA ARG A 41 3.72 -4.09 -7.07
C ARG A 41 4.89 -3.35 -6.42
N LEU A 42 4.60 -2.34 -5.60
CA LEU A 42 5.63 -1.50 -4.98
C LEU A 42 6.06 -1.97 -3.59
N MET A 43 5.31 -2.87 -2.97
CA MET A 43 5.64 -3.47 -1.68
C MET A 43 6.59 -4.66 -1.82
N ALA A 44 7.38 -4.90 -0.77
CA ALA A 44 8.13 -6.15 -0.64
C ALA A 44 7.19 -7.30 -0.27
N LEU A 45 7.52 -8.52 -0.70
CA LEU A 45 6.64 -9.69 -0.54
C LEU A 45 6.20 -9.92 0.92
N ASN A 46 7.14 -9.84 1.88
CA ASN A 46 6.85 -10.01 3.30
C ASN A 46 5.82 -8.98 3.79
N LYS A 47 5.97 -7.73 3.37
CA LYS A 47 5.05 -6.65 3.72
C LYS A 47 3.68 -6.83 3.07
N THR A 48 3.65 -7.31 1.83
CA THR A 48 2.39 -7.66 1.16
C THR A 48 1.65 -8.74 1.95
N VAL A 49 2.33 -9.79 2.41
CA VAL A 49 1.71 -10.83 3.24
C VAL A 49 1.12 -10.23 4.52
N GLU A 50 1.89 -9.42 5.26
CA GLU A 50 1.40 -8.74 6.46
C GLU A 50 0.15 -7.89 6.18
N VAL A 51 0.15 -7.09 5.11
CA VAL A 51 -1.01 -6.28 4.72
C VAL A 51 -2.23 -7.14 4.41
N PHE A 52 -2.04 -8.29 3.77
CA PHE A 52 -3.14 -9.20 3.44
C PHE A 52 -3.70 -9.93 4.67
N LEU A 53 -2.89 -10.15 5.71
CA LEU A 53 -3.37 -10.68 6.99
C LEU A 53 -4.25 -9.68 7.75
N GLU A 54 -4.08 -8.38 7.47
CA GLU A 54 -4.87 -7.28 8.06
C GLU A 54 -6.16 -6.99 7.26
N LEU A 55 -6.33 -7.58 6.08
CA LEU A 55 -7.57 -7.48 5.32
C LEU A 55 -8.62 -8.43 5.92
N PRO A 56 -9.88 -7.97 6.11
CA PRO A 56 -10.98 -8.81 6.58
C PRO A 56 -11.34 -9.90 5.58
#